data_AF-A0A2I0JQC2-F1
#
_entry.id   AF-A0A2I0JQC2-F1
#
_cell.length_a   1.000
_cell.length_b   1.000
_cell.length_c   1.000
_cell.angle_alpha   90.00
_cell.angle_beta   90.00
_cell.angle_gamma   90.00
#
_symmetry.space_group_name_H-M   'P 1'
#
loop_
_entity.id
_entity.type
_entity.pdbx_description
1 polymer ?
#
loop_
_entity_poly.entity_id
_entity_poly.type
_entity_poly.pdbx_seq_one_letter_code
_entity_poly.pdbx_strand_id
1 'polypeptide(L)'
;MEEVAEGLWSLADHEEKKGEIGRAIKCLEAICQSTVSFLPIIEVKTRLRIATLLLKHTHNVNQAKSHLERSHLLLKSIPSCFDLKCRAFSLLSQCYHLVGAISSQKHILTRALDLIASAAAAAADQLRVFFP
;
A
#
# COMPACT_ATOMS: atom_id res chain seq x y z
N MET A 1 -11.92 -4.68 -16.93
CA MET A 1 -11.50 -5.01 -15.55
C MET A 1 -11.12 -3.77 -14.75
N GLU A 2 -10.41 -2.82 -15.34
CA GLU A 2 -10.12 -1.53 -14.68
C GLU A 2 -11.41 -0.78 -14.29
N GLU A 3 -12.39 -0.71 -15.19
CA GLU A 3 -13.73 -0.14 -14.91
C GLU A 3 -14.45 -0.80 -13.71
N VAL A 4 -14.25 -2.11 -13.50
CA VAL A 4 -14.83 -2.83 -12.36
C VAL A 4 -14.15 -2.41 -11.06
N ALA A 5 -12.83 -2.26 -11.08
CA ALA A 5 -12.08 -1.76 -9.93
C ALA A 5 -12.46 -0.31 -9.61
N GLU A 6 -12.61 0.55 -10.62
CA GLU A 6 -13.07 1.93 -10.45
C GLU A 6 -14.49 2.01 -9.86
N GLY A 7 -15.40 1.16 -10.33
CA GLY A 7 -16.75 1.04 -9.78
C GLY A 7 -16.73 0.63 -8.29
N LEU A 8 -15.90 -0.35 -7.93
CA LEU A 8 -15.76 -0.81 -6.55
C LEU A 8 -15.09 0.24 -5.64
N TRP A 9 -14.09 0.98 -6.14
CA TRP A 9 -13.51 2.11 -5.42
C TRP A 9 -14.53 3.23 -5.19
N SER A 10 -15.31 3.57 -6.22
CA SER A 10 -16.37 4.59 -6.12
C SER A 10 -17.44 4.20 -5.10
N LEU A 11 -17.84 2.92 -5.09
CA LEU A 11 -18.78 2.40 -4.11
C LEU A 11 -18.19 2.41 -2.69
N ALA A 12 -16.91 2.06 -2.53
CA ALA A 12 -16.24 2.13 -1.25
C ALA A 12 -16.19 3.57 -0.69
N ASP A 13 -15.87 4.56 -1.54
CA ASP A 13 -15.86 5.97 -1.16
C ASP A 13 -17.26 6.48 -0.78
N HIS A 14 -18.31 6.01 -1.45
CA HIS A 14 -19.71 6.32 -1.09
C HIS A 14 -20.08 5.80 0.29
N GLU A 15 -19.73 4.55 0.59
CA GLU A 15 -20.01 3.96 1.91
C GLU A 15 -19.14 4.58 3.01
N GLU A 16 -17.88 4.95 2.73
CA GLU A 16 -17.02 5.68 3.67
C GLU A 16 -17.65 7.04 4.04
N LYS A 17 -18.18 7.79 3.06
CA LYS A 17 -18.85 9.08 3.29
C LYS A 17 -20.10 8.95 4.17
N LYS A 18 -20.77 7.80 4.17
CA LYS A 18 -21.91 7.53 5.05
C LYS A 18 -21.49 7.09 6.46
N GLY A 19 -20.19 6.89 6.71
CA GLY A 19 -19.67 6.31 7.96
C GLY A 19 -19.73 4.79 8.01
N GLU A 20 -20.15 4.13 6.93
CA GLU A 20 -20.30 2.67 6.83
C GLU A 20 -18.96 2.00 6.48
N ILE A 21 -17.96 2.16 7.34
CA ILE A 21 -16.57 1.73 7.08
C ILE A 21 -16.47 0.23 6.77
N GLY A 22 -17.25 -0.60 7.46
CA GLY A 22 -17.28 -2.04 7.22
C GLY A 22 -17.75 -2.40 5.80
N ARG A 23 -18.69 -1.64 5.24
CA ARG A 23 -19.15 -1.83 3.86
C ARG A 23 -18.12 -1.32 2.86
N ALA A 24 -17.51 -0.16 3.13
CA ALA A 24 -16.41 0.36 2.32
C ALA A 24 -15.27 -0.65 2.19
N ILE A 25 -14.85 -1.27 3.30
CA ILE A 25 -13.81 -2.31 3.29
C ILE A 25 -14.25 -3.52 2.46
N LYS A 26 -15.49 -4.00 2.60
CA LYS A 26 -16.00 -5.14 1.83
C LYS A 26 -15.99 -4.88 0.32
N CYS A 27 -16.33 -3.67 -0.13
CA CYS A 27 -16.23 -3.29 -1.54
C CYS A 27 -14.79 -3.43 -2.06
N LEU A 28 -13.80 -3.03 -1.27
CA LEU A 28 -12.39 -3.13 -1.62
C LEU A 28 -11.86 -4.57 -1.53
N GLU A 29 -12.31 -5.35 -0.55
CA GLU A 29 -11.94 -6.75 -0.39
C GLU A 29 -12.38 -7.61 -1.57
N ALA A 30 -13.50 -7.26 -2.23
CA ALA A 30 -13.96 -7.93 -3.45
C ALA A 30 -12.90 -7.94 -4.56
N ILE A 31 -12.09 -6.87 -4.69
CA ILE A 31 -10.97 -6.83 -5.64
C ILE A 31 -9.86 -7.81 -5.22
N CYS A 32 -9.57 -7.88 -3.91
CA CYS A 32 -8.47 -8.68 -3.36
C CYS A 32 -8.76 -10.18 -3.30
N GLN A 33 -10.04 -10.57 -3.30
CA GLN A 33 -10.53 -11.95 -3.18
C GLN A 33 -11.15 -12.48 -4.48
N SER A 34 -11.19 -11.65 -5.53
CA SER A 34 -11.72 -12.02 -6.83
C SER A 34 -10.98 -13.21 -7.42
N THR A 35 -11.74 -14.15 -7.99
CA THR A 35 -11.21 -15.27 -8.77
C THR A 35 -10.60 -14.81 -10.10
N VAL A 36 -11.03 -13.66 -10.59
CA VAL A 36 -10.46 -12.99 -11.76
C VAL A 36 -9.33 -12.06 -11.32
N SER A 37 -8.16 -12.20 -11.92
CA SER A 37 -6.96 -11.46 -11.54
C SER A 37 -6.96 -10.02 -12.06
N PHE A 38 -6.95 -9.04 -11.15
CA PHE A 38 -6.71 -7.63 -11.48
C PHE A 38 -5.21 -7.38 -11.75
N LEU A 39 -4.90 -6.23 -12.36
CA LEU A 39 -3.51 -5.79 -12.48
C LEU A 39 -2.88 -5.66 -11.08
N PRO A 40 -1.63 -6.10 -10.87
CA PRO A 40 -0.97 -6.03 -9.57
C PRO A 40 -0.98 -4.64 -8.92
N ILE A 41 -0.89 -3.58 -9.73
CA ILE A 41 -0.95 -2.20 -9.26
C ILE A 41 -2.33 -1.82 -8.69
N ILE A 42 -3.42 -2.34 -9.26
CA ILE A 42 -4.79 -2.13 -8.76
C ILE A 42 -4.94 -2.81 -7.41
N GLU A 43 -4.47 -4.06 -7.28
CA GLU A 43 -4.51 -4.79 -6.02
C GLU A 43 -3.69 -4.08 -4.94
N VAL A 44 -2.48 -3.61 -5.26
CA VAL A 44 -1.64 -2.84 -4.33
C VAL A 44 -2.34 -1.57 -3.85
N LYS A 45 -2.87 -0.75 -4.76
CA LYS A 45 -3.60 0.48 -4.41
C LYS A 45 -4.79 0.17 -3.49
N THR A 46 -5.53 -0.88 -3.83
CA THR A 46 -6.69 -1.33 -3.05
C THR A 46 -6.31 -1.78 -1.65
N ARG A 47 -5.28 -2.64 -1.52
CA ARG A 47 -4.81 -3.13 -0.22
C ARG A 47 -4.26 -2.01 0.66
N LEU A 48 -3.58 -1.02 0.09
CA LEU A 48 -3.16 0.19 0.81
C LEU A 48 -4.36 1.00 1.32
N ARG A 49 -5.42 1.12 0.52
CA ARG A 49 -6.67 1.78 0.93
C ARG A 49 -7.36 1.05 2.07
N ILE A 50 -7.50 -0.28 1.99
CA ILE A 50 -8.05 -1.11 3.07
C ILE A 50 -7.25 -0.93 4.37
N ALA A 51 -5.92 -1.06 4.30
CA ALA A 51 -5.07 -0.89 5.48
C ALA A 51 -5.22 0.50 6.11
N THR A 52 -5.34 1.55 5.30
CA THR A 52 -5.58 2.92 5.78
C THR A 52 -6.91 3.02 6.54
N LEU A 53 -8.00 2.45 6.00
CA LEU A 53 -9.31 2.45 6.67
C LEU A 53 -9.29 1.67 7.98
N LEU A 54 -8.67 0.48 7.98
CA LEU A 54 -8.56 -0.36 9.17
C LEU A 54 -7.77 0.32 10.29
N LEU A 55 -6.65 0.96 9.96
CA LEU A 55 -5.83 1.68 10.95
C LEU A 55 -6.53 2.92 11.49
N LYS A 56 -7.30 3.64 10.66
CA LYS A 56 -7.95 4.89 11.04
C LYS A 56 -9.24 4.69 11.83
N HIS A 57 -10.03 3.67 11.51
CA HIS A 57 -11.41 3.56 11.98
C HIS A 57 -11.73 2.33 12.84
N THR A 58 -11.03 1.20 12.64
CA THR A 58 -11.40 -0.06 13.32
C THR A 58 -10.30 -0.58 14.24
N HIS A 59 -9.11 0.02 14.20
CA HIS A 59 -7.91 -0.43 14.92
C HIS A 59 -7.56 -1.91 14.68
N ASN A 60 -8.02 -2.50 13.57
CA ASN A 60 -7.72 -3.90 13.25
C ASN A 60 -6.33 -4.03 12.60
N VAL A 61 -5.30 -3.87 13.43
CA VAL A 61 -3.90 -3.78 12.99
C VAL A 61 -3.44 -5.06 12.30
N ASN A 62 -3.88 -6.23 12.75
CA ASN A 62 -3.48 -7.51 12.18
C ASN A 62 -3.98 -7.68 10.74
N GLN A 63 -5.24 -7.32 10.48
CA GLN A 63 -5.79 -7.35 9.14
C GLN A 63 -5.09 -6.32 8.24
N ALA A 64 -4.87 -5.10 8.73
CA ALA A 64 -4.14 -4.06 8.00
C ALA A 64 -2.73 -4.53 7.61
N LYS A 65 -2.01 -5.11 8.58
CA LYS A 65 -0.67 -5.70 8.37
C LYS A 65 -0.69 -6.75 7.25
N SER A 66 -1.64 -7.69 7.28
CA SER A 66 -1.74 -8.74 6.25
C SER A 66 -1.93 -8.16 4.83
N HIS A 67 -2.80 -7.14 4.68
CA HIS A 67 -2.95 -6.43 3.40
C HIS A 67 -1.66 -5.74 2.96
N LEU A 68 -0.92 -5.13 3.89
CA LEU A 68 0.33 -4.44 3.60
C LEU A 68 1.48 -5.39 3.25
N GLU A 69 1.59 -6.54 3.93
CA GLU A 69 2.59 -7.57 3.61
C GLU A 69 2.38 -8.14 2.20
N ARG A 70 1.12 -8.39 1.82
CA ARG A 70 0.77 -8.81 0.46
C ARG A 70 1.07 -7.71 -0.56
N SER A 71 0.77 -6.45 -0.24
CA SER A 71 1.11 -5.29 -1.10
C SER A 71 2.62 -5.17 -1.30
N HIS A 72 3.40 -5.32 -0.23
CA HIS A 72 4.86 -5.28 -0.29
C HIS A 72 5.43 -6.38 -1.19
N LEU A 73 4.87 -7.60 -1.14
CA LEU A 73 5.26 -8.69 -2.02
C LEU A 73 5.01 -8.34 -3.50
N LEU A 74 3.80 -7.83 -3.81
CA LEU A 74 3.44 -7.44 -5.18
C LEU A 74 4.30 -6.27 -5.70
N LEU A 75 4.66 -5.32 -4.83
CA LEU A 75 5.53 -4.20 -5.21
C LEU A 75 6.96 -4.62 -5.58
N LYS A 76 7.41 -5.84 -5.24
CA LYS A 76 8.70 -6.36 -5.71
C LYS A 76 8.72 -6.61 -7.22
N SER A 77 7.58 -6.95 -7.82
CA SER A 77 7.46 -7.16 -9.27
C SER A 77 7.16 -5.87 -10.04
N ILE A 78 6.94 -4.74 -9.35
CA ILE A 78 6.63 -3.43 -9.95
C ILE A 78 7.76 -2.43 -9.63
N PRO A 79 8.82 -2.35 -10.45
CA PRO A 79 10.00 -1.56 -10.14
C PRO A 79 9.71 -0.06 -10.03
N SER A 80 8.90 0.50 -10.94
CA SER A 80 8.71 1.94 -11.13
C SER A 80 7.75 2.63 -10.16
N CYS A 81 7.25 1.95 -9.12
CA CYS A 81 6.27 2.51 -8.19
C CYS A 81 6.89 2.97 -6.86
N PHE A 82 7.78 3.96 -6.92
CA PHE A 82 8.46 4.50 -5.74
C PHE A 82 7.48 4.97 -4.65
N ASP A 83 6.49 5.80 -5.01
CA ASP A 83 5.53 6.35 -4.05
C ASP A 83 4.73 5.27 -3.33
N LEU A 84 4.30 4.24 -4.05
CA LEU A 84 3.56 3.12 -3.47
C LEU A 84 4.45 2.29 -2.53
N LYS A 85 5.74 2.11 -2.87
CA LYS A 85 6.71 1.44 -2.00
C LYS A 85 6.91 2.22 -0.71
N CYS A 86 7.15 3.53 -0.79
CA CYS A 86 7.29 4.38 0.38
C CYS A 86 6.05 4.33 1.26
N ARG A 87 4.86 4.48 0.67
CA ARG A 87 3.60 4.42 1.40
C ARG A 87 3.38 3.06 2.08
N ALA A 88 3.70 1.96 1.39
CA ALA A 88 3.61 0.62 1.96
C ALA A 88 4.57 0.45 3.15
N PHE A 89 5.82 0.93 3.03
CA PHE A 89 6.80 0.87 4.12
C PHE A 89 6.38 1.68 5.33
N SER A 90 5.91 2.91 5.14
CA SER A 90 5.43 3.77 6.23
C SER A 90 4.31 3.09 7.02
N LEU A 91 3.25 2.63 6.34
CA LEU A 91 2.12 1.96 6.98
C LEU A 91 2.52 0.62 7.63
N LEU A 92 3.35 -0.18 6.96
CA LEU A 92 3.77 -1.48 7.49
C LEU A 92 4.66 -1.32 8.74
N SER A 93 5.51 -0.29 8.76
CA SER A 93 6.30 0.06 9.96
C SER A 93 5.40 0.44 11.14
N GLN A 94 4.33 1.19 10.89
CA GLN A 94 3.33 1.54 11.90
C GLN A 94 2.62 0.28 12.42
N CYS A 95 2.22 -0.64 11.53
CA CYS A 95 1.65 -1.92 11.94
C CYS A 95 2.60 -2.74 12.80
N TYR A 96 3.87 -2.86 12.41
CA TYR A 96 4.85 -3.60 13.20
C TYR A 96 5.10 -2.97 14.57
N HIS A 97 5.09 -1.64 14.66
CA HIS A 97 5.16 -0.93 15.95
C HIS A 97 3.97 -1.30 16.85
N LEU A 98 2.75 -1.17 16.32
CA LEU A 98 1.52 -1.43 17.07
C LEU A 98 1.36 -2.89 17.53
N VAL A 99 1.93 -3.85 16.80
CA VAL A 99 1.94 -5.28 17.18
C VAL A 99 3.17 -5.65 18.03
N GLY A 100 4.08 -4.70 18.32
CA GLY A 100 5.29 -4.96 19.10
C GLY A 100 6.40 -5.72 18.36
N ALA A 101 6.31 -5.84 17.03
CA ALA A 101 7.27 -6.53 16.19
C ALA A 101 8.49 -5.65 15.81
N ILE A 102 9.24 -5.21 16.83
CA ILE A 102 10.33 -4.21 16.70
C ILE A 102 11.40 -4.62 15.67
N SER A 103 11.79 -5.89 15.65
CA SER A 103 12.80 -6.38 14.68
C SER A 103 12.33 -6.23 13.23
N SER A 104 11.05 -6.53 12.97
CA SER A 104 10.45 -6.37 11.64
C SER A 104 10.30 -4.89 11.27
N GLN A 105 9.94 -4.05 12.24
CA GLN A 105 9.88 -2.60 12.07
C GLN A 105 11.24 -2.01 11.67
N LYS A 106 12.31 -2.37 12.38
CA LYS A 106 13.67 -1.91 12.04
C LYS A 106 14.05 -2.34 10.62
N HIS A 107 13.82 -3.60 10.30
CA HIS A 107 14.14 -4.15 8.97
C HIS A 107 13.41 -3.42 7.83
N ILE A 108 12.12 -3.15 7.99
CA ILE A 108 11.35 -2.47 6.94
C ILE A 108 11.77 -1.00 6.79
N LEU A 109 12.11 -0.33 7.89
CA LEU A 109 12.61 1.05 7.88
C LEU A 109 13.99 1.16 7.22
N THR A 110 14.91 0.24 7.51
CA THR A 110 16.22 0.19 6.84
C THR A 110 16.05 0.03 5.32
N ARG A 111 15.18 -0.89 4.89
CA ARG A 111 14.87 -1.06 3.45
C ARG A 111 14.26 0.20 2.82
N ALA A 112 13.43 0.93 3.55
CA ALA A 112 12.86 2.18 3.06
C ALA A 112 13.94 3.25 2.87
N LEU A 113 14.89 3.36 3.81
CA LEU A 113 16.03 4.27 3.71
C LEU A 113 16.92 3.91 2.52
N ASP A 114 17.23 2.63 2.32
CA ASP A 114 18.04 2.16 1.18
C ASP A 114 17.37 2.51 -0.17
N LEU A 115 16.04 2.34 -0.24
CA LEU A 115 15.26 2.70 -1.43
C LEU A 115 15.33 4.20 -1.72
N ILE A 116 15.17 5.04 -0.69
CA ILE A 116 15.22 6.50 -0.83
C ILE A 116 16.62 6.96 -1.23
N ALA A 117 17.66 6.40 -0.61
CA ALA A 117 19.05 6.71 -0.96
C ALA A 117 19.37 6.33 -2.42
N SER A 118 18.91 5.17 -2.88
CA SER A 118 19.09 4.71 -4.26
C SER A 118 18.37 5.61 -5.26
N ALA A 119 17.14 6.04 -4.94
CA ALA A 119 16.37 6.96 -5.78
C ALA A 119 17.02 8.36 -5.84
N ALA A 120 17.53 8.87 -4.72
CA ALA A 120 18.24 10.14 -4.68
C ALA A 120 19.52 10.12 -5.51
N ALA A 121 20.30 9.04 -5.45
CA ALA A 121 21.49 8.86 -6.28
C ALA A 121 21.16 8.86 -7.77
N ALA A 122 20.11 8.14 -8.18
CA ALA A 122 19.66 8.10 -9.57
C ALA A 122 19.21 9.49 -10.09
N ALA A 123 18.55 10.29 -9.24
CA ALA A 123 18.15 11.65 -9.58
C ALA A 123 19.36 12.60 -9.73
N ALA A 124 20.36 12.46 -8.85
CA ALA A 124 21.59 13.26 -8.90
C ALA A 124 22.40 12.98 -10.19
N ASP A 125 22.47 11.72 -10.61
CA ASP A 125 23.13 11.37 -11.88
C ASP A 125 22.38 11.92 -13.10
N GLN A 126 21.05 11.93 -13.10
CA GLN A 126 20.26 12.55 -14.19
C GLN A 126 20.54 14.06 -14.32
N LEU A 127 20.67 14.77 -13.19
CA LEU A 127 21.00 16.20 -13.20
C LEU A 127 22.41 16.48 -13.74
N ARG A 128 23.39 15.61 -13.42
CA ARG A 128 24.75 15.70 -13.98
C ARG A 128 24.81 15.45 -15.49
N VAL A 129 23.93 14.59 -16.01
CA VAL A 129 23.83 14.35 -17.46
C VAL A 129 23.20 15.55 -18.17
N PHE A 130 22.26 16.26 -17.52
CA PHE A 130 21.59 17.42 -18.11
C PHE A 130 22.35 18.75 -17.98
N PHE A 131 23.22 18.86 -16.98
CA PHE A 131 24.07 20.03 -16.74
C PHE A 131 25.54 19.57 -16.56
N PRO A 132 26.30 19.40 -17.67
CA PRO A 132 27.72 19.07 -17.62
C PRO A 132 28.58 20.19 -17.03
#